data_AF-A0A5D3YMY6-F1
#
_entry.id   AF-A0A5D3YMY6-F1
#
_cell.length_a   1.000
_cell.length_b   1.000
_cell.length_c   1.000
_cell.angle_alpha   90.00
_cell.angle_beta   90.00
_cell.angle_gamma   90.00
#
_symmetry.space_group_name_H-M   'P 1'
#
loop_
_entity.id
_entity.type
_entity.pdbx_description
1 polymer ?
#
loop_
_entity_poly.entity_id
_entity_poly.type
_entity_poly.pdbx_seq_one_letter_code
_entity_poly.pdbx_strand_id
1 'polypeptide(L)'
;MDVLDGATIFWLIALGMVIGAIAKLAMRNTTIGLFPNLVAGIAGSLIVGSITVLMQLPGGIVFAAVGSLAILFVMNVFYQQRETAH
;
A
#
# COMPACT_ATOMS: atom_id res chain seq x y z
N MET A 1 5.71 -9.98 20.51
CA MET A 1 6.24 -8.64 20.22
C MET A 1 6.65 -8.69 18.76
N ASP A 2 6.10 -7.84 17.92
CA ASP A 2 6.43 -7.85 16.49
C ASP A 2 7.86 -7.34 16.35
N VAL A 3 8.73 -8.15 15.74
CA VAL A 3 10.13 -7.83 15.49
C VAL A 3 10.26 -7.60 14.00
N LEU A 4 10.95 -6.53 13.59
CA LEU A 4 11.20 -6.27 12.18
C LEU A 4 12.26 -7.24 11.64
N ASP A 5 11.82 -8.46 11.34
CA ASP A 5 12.62 -9.55 10.79
C ASP A 5 12.24 -9.84 9.33
N GLY A 6 12.94 -10.80 8.71
CA GLY A 6 12.67 -11.17 7.32
C GLY A 6 11.24 -11.67 7.09
N ALA A 7 10.65 -12.36 8.06
CA ALA A 7 9.27 -12.83 7.98
C ALA A 7 8.27 -11.67 7.98
N THR A 8 8.47 -10.68 8.86
CA THR A 8 7.63 -9.49 8.94
C THR A 8 7.73 -8.66 7.67
N ILE A 9 8.94 -8.45 7.14
CA ILE A 9 9.16 -7.75 5.87
C ILE A 9 8.44 -8.48 4.72
N PHE A 10 8.56 -9.81 4.65
CA PHE A 10 7.84 -10.61 3.66
C PHE A 10 6.33 -10.40 3.76
N TRP A 11 5.77 -10.44 4.96
CA TRP A 11 4.34 -10.21 5.18
C TRP A 11 3.90 -8.80 4.80
N LEU A 12 4.70 -7.77 5.09
CA LEU A 12 4.42 -6.40 4.68
C LEU A 12 4.40 -6.27 3.15
N ILE A 13 5.36 -6.88 2.45
CA ILE A 13 5.39 -6.89 0.99
C ILE A 13 4.17 -7.64 0.43
N ALA A 14 3.88 -8.83 0.94
CA ALA A 14 2.73 -9.63 0.51
C ALA A 14 1.41 -8.86 0.69
N LEU A 15 1.22 -8.23 1.85
CA LEU A 15 0.06 -7.39 2.14
C LEU A 15 -0.03 -6.22 1.16
N GLY A 16 1.06 -5.50 0.93
CA GLY A 16 1.10 -4.37 0.01
C GLY A 16 0.74 -4.78 -1.43
N MET A 17 1.23 -5.94 -1.89
CA MET A 17 0.84 -6.50 -3.20
C MET A 17 -0.65 -6.83 -3.26
N VAL A 18 -1.19 -7.50 -2.23
CA VAL A 18 -2.62 -7.86 -2.17
C VAL A 18 -3.48 -6.60 -2.20
N ILE A 19 -3.17 -5.59 -1.39
CA ILE A 19 -3.91 -4.32 -1.35
C ILE A 19 -3.79 -3.58 -2.69
N GLY A 20 -2.61 -3.53 -3.30
CA GLY A 20 -2.40 -2.93 -4.62
C GLY A 20 -3.22 -3.60 -5.71
N ALA A 21 -3.28 -4.94 -5.73
CA ALA A 21 -4.10 -5.71 -6.66
C ALA A 21 -5.59 -5.46 -6.45
N ILE A 22 -6.05 -5.48 -5.19
CA ILE A 22 -7.45 -5.19 -4.83
C ILE A 22 -7.83 -3.77 -5.25
N ALA A 23 -6.97 -2.78 -5.01
CA ALA A 23 -7.23 -1.39 -5.40
C ALA A 23 -7.42 -1.26 -6.92
N LYS A 24 -6.55 -1.89 -7.72
CA LYS A 24 -6.69 -1.91 -9.18
C LYS A 24 -7.97 -2.62 -9.61
N LEU A 25 -8.34 -3.74 -8.97
CA LEU A 25 -9.56 -4.47 -9.29
C LEU A 25 -10.82 -3.65 -8.96
N ALA A 26 -10.82 -2.96 -7.81
CA ALA A 26 -11.94 -2.13 -7.35
C ALA A 26 -12.15 -0.90 -8.25
N MET A 27 -11.06 -0.25 -8.67
CA MET A 27 -11.13 0.99 -9.44
C MET A 27 -10.99 0.78 -10.97
N ARG A 28 -10.79 -0.45 -11.43
CA ARG A 28 -10.72 -0.86 -12.85
C ARG A 28 -9.92 0.10 -13.74
N ASN A 29 -10.60 0.86 -14.61
CA ASN A 29 -9.99 1.63 -15.70
C ASN A 29 -9.64 3.07 -15.33
N THR A 30 -10.01 3.57 -14.14
CA THR A 30 -9.78 4.97 -13.75
C THR A 30 -8.48 5.17 -12.98
N THR A 31 -7.60 4.18 -13.01
CA THR A 31 -6.40 4.12 -12.17
C THR A 31 -5.16 3.80 -12.98
N ILE A 32 -4.01 4.09 -12.38
CA ILE A 32 -2.70 3.67 -12.90
C ILE A 32 -2.68 2.17 -13.21
N GLY A 33 -1.70 1.74 -14.02
CA GLY A 33 -1.51 0.33 -14.35
C GLY A 33 -1.41 -0.59 -13.12
N LEU A 34 -1.55 -1.89 -13.33
CA LEU A 34 -1.45 -2.87 -12.25
C LEU A 34 -0.08 -2.81 -11.55
N PHE A 35 1.01 -2.79 -12.33
CA PHE A 35 2.37 -2.76 -11.79
C PHE A 35 2.64 -1.58 -10.84
N PRO A 36 2.37 -0.31 -11.23
CA PRO A 36 2.57 0.81 -10.31
C PRO A 36 1.64 0.79 -9.09
N ASN A 37 0.43 0.22 -9.18
CA ASN A 37 -0.41 -0.02 -8.01
C ASN A 37 0.23 -1.05 -7.04
N LEU A 38 0.82 -2.13 -7.56
CA LEU A 38 1.49 -3.11 -6.70
C LEU A 38 2.69 -2.50 -5.98
N VAL A 39 3.55 -1.78 -6.70
CA VAL A 39 4.74 -1.12 -6.13
C VAL A 39 4.35 -0.12 -5.05
N ALA A 40 3.29 0.66 -5.28
CA ALA A 40 2.82 1.65 -4.32
C ALA A 40 2.14 1.06 -3.09
N GLY A 41 1.39 -0.02 -3.27
CA GLY A 41 0.87 -0.80 -2.14
C GLY A 41 2.01 -1.35 -1.28
N ILE A 42 3.04 -1.93 -1.89
CA ILE A 42 4.25 -2.38 -1.19
C ILE A 42 4.93 -1.23 -0.44
N ALA A 43 5.14 -0.08 -1.10
CA ALA A 43 5.79 1.07 -0.47
C ALA A 43 5.01 1.57 0.75
N GLY A 44 3.69 1.69 0.66
CA GLY A 44 2.85 2.15 1.77
C GLY A 44 2.82 1.17 2.93
N SER A 45 2.73 -0.12 2.62
CA SER A 45 2.80 -1.21 3.61
C SER A 45 4.14 -1.21 4.35
N LEU A 46 5.25 -1.13 3.61
CA LEU A 46 6.58 -1.17 4.20
C LEU A 46 6.87 0.06 5.04
N ILE A 47 6.55 1.26 4.56
CA ILE A 47 6.85 2.50 5.30
C ILE A 47 6.04 2.53 6.60
N VAL A 48 4.72 2.38 6.52
CA VAL A 48 3.86 2.53 7.70
C VAL A 48 3.94 1.31 8.62
N GLY A 49 4.02 0.11 8.06
CA GLY A 49 4.24 -1.13 8.80
C GLY A 49 5.56 -1.12 9.58
N SER A 50 6.66 -0.69 8.95
CA SER A 50 7.95 -0.61 9.65
C SER A 50 7.93 0.44 10.75
N ILE A 51 7.33 1.61 10.52
CA ILE A 51 7.18 2.66 11.55
C ILE A 51 6.40 2.14 12.76
N THR A 52 5.28 1.44 12.53
CA THR A 52 4.47 0.93 13.64
C THR A 52 5.19 -0.15 14.44
N VAL A 53 5.95 -1.04 13.80
CA VAL A 53 6.80 -2.02 14.48
C VAL A 53 7.89 -1.32 15.31
N LEU A 54 8.55 -0.30 14.74
CA LEU A 54 9.59 0.47 15.44
C LEU A 54 9.06 1.24 16.65
N MET A 55 7.84 1.77 16.56
CA MET A 55 7.17 2.47 17.66
C MET A 55 6.49 1.52 18.66
N GLN A 56 6.63 0.20 18.47
CA GLN A 56 6.02 -0.84 19.31
C GLN A 56 4.49 -0.68 19.44
N LEU A 57 3.85 -0.17 18.38
CA LEU A 57 2.40 0.00 18.35
C LEU A 57 1.73 -1.34 18.06
N PRO A 58 0.65 -1.70 18.78
CA PRO A 58 -0.12 -2.89 18.46
C PRO A 58 -0.81 -2.73 17.09
N GLY A 59 -0.92 -3.84 16.34
CA GLY A 59 -1.67 -3.87 15.09
C GLY A 59 -0.91 -3.40 13.84
N GLY A 60 0.41 -3.59 13.78
CA GLY A 60 1.25 -3.13 12.66
C GLY A 60 0.75 -3.55 11.27
N ILE A 61 0.13 -4.72 11.13
CA ILE A 61 -0.47 -5.19 9.86
C ILE A 61 -1.65 -4.29 9.43
N VAL A 62 -2.50 -3.88 10.37
CA VAL A 62 -3.64 -3.00 10.06
C VAL A 62 -3.14 -1.64 9.62
N PHE A 63 -2.15 -1.09 10.32
CA PHE A 63 -1.53 0.17 9.93
C PHE A 63 -0.78 0.09 8.59
N ALA A 64 -0.13 -1.03 8.29
CA ALA A 64 0.49 -1.27 6.99
C ALA A 64 -0.55 -1.28 5.85
N ALA A 65 -1.72 -1.91 6.08
CA ALA A 65 -2.82 -1.86 5.11
C ALA A 65 -3.34 -0.44 4.91
N VAL A 66 -3.51 0.33 6.00
CA VAL A 66 -3.91 1.75 5.93
C VAL A 66 -2.88 2.58 5.18
N GLY A 67 -1.60 2.37 5.44
CA GLY A 67 -0.50 3.04 4.72
C GLY A 67 -0.51 2.75 3.22
N SER A 68 -0.73 1.48 2.86
CA SER A 68 -0.89 1.06 1.46
C SER A 68 -2.06 1.78 0.80
N LEU A 69 -3.23 1.79 1.44
CA LEU A 69 -4.43 2.45 0.92
C LEU A 69 -4.24 3.97 0.79
N ALA A 70 -3.58 4.61 1.75
CA ALA A 70 -3.32 6.05 1.72
C ALA A 70 -2.45 6.45 0.51
N ILE A 71 -1.35 5.74 0.27
CA ILE A 71 -0.48 6.00 -0.89
C ILE A 71 -1.22 5.71 -2.20
N LEU A 72 -1.92 4.59 -2.28
CA LEU A 72 -2.68 4.22 -3.47
C LEU A 72 -3.80 5.23 -3.76
N PHE A 73 -4.49 5.72 -2.74
CA PHE A 73 -5.52 6.74 -2.88
C PHE A 73 -4.93 8.01 -3.47
N VAL A 74 -3.85 8.53 -2.87
CA VAL A 74 -3.17 9.74 -3.36
C VAL A 74 -2.76 9.57 -4.82
N MET A 75 -2.06 8.48 -5.16
CA MET A 75 -1.59 8.27 -6.53
C MET A 75 -2.74 8.14 -7.54
N ASN A 76 -3.78 7.37 -7.20
CA ASN A 76 -4.89 7.13 -8.11
C ASN A 76 -5.76 8.38 -8.31
N VAL A 77 -5.97 9.19 -7.27
CA VAL A 77 -6.68 10.47 -7.39
C VAL A 77 -5.93 11.44 -8.32
N PHE A 78 -4.63 11.59 -8.14
CA PHE A 78 -3.84 12.47 -9.01
C PHE A 78 -3.74 11.95 -10.45
N TYR A 79 -3.70 10.64 -10.65
CA TYR A 79 -3.76 10.05 -11.99
C TYR A 79 -5.09 10.36 -12.68
N GLN A 80 -6.20 10.16 -11.97
CA GLN A 80 -7.52 10.39 -12.52
C GLN A 80 -7.72 11.86 -12.93
N GLN A 81 -7.20 12.82 -12.16
CA GLN A 81 -7.26 14.24 -12.53
C GLN A 81 -6.46 14.59 -13.79
N ARG A 82 -5.36 13.88 -14.08
CA ARG A 82 -4.62 14.08 -15.33
C ARG A 82 -5.41 13.61 -16.54
N GLU A 83 -6.18 12.54 -16.40
CA GLU A 83 -6.96 11.97 -17.50
C GLU A 83 -8.19 12.82 -17.86
N THR A 84 -8.83 13.47 -16.88
CA THR A 84 -9.96 14.41 -17.13
C THR A 84 -9.56 15.79 -17.64
N ALA A 85 -8.27 16.16 -17.57
CA ALA A 85 -7.78 17.47 -18.01
C ALA A 85 -7.45 17.53 -19.52
N HIS A 86 -7.65 16.43 -20.25
CA HIS A 86 -7.46 16.29 -21.70
C HIS A 86 -8.79 16.00 -22.39
#